data_AF-A0A7R9S7A1-F1
#
_entry.id   AF-A0A7R9S7A1-F1
#
_cell.length_a   1.000
_cell.length_b   1.000
_cell.length_c   1.000
_cell.angle_alpha   90.00
_cell.angle_beta   90.00
_cell.angle_gamma   90.00
#
_symmetry.space_group_name_H-M   'P 1'
#
loop_
_entity.id
_entity.type
_entity.pdbx_description
1 polymer ?
#
loop_
_entity_poly.entity_id
_entity_poly.type
_entity_poly.pdbx_seq_one_letter_code
_entity_poly.pdbx_strand_id
1 'polypeptide(L)' 'TSESIFDSNCITPGTEFMAKLQEQLKYFVFLKISTDPSWRVPKIYLSGHDTPGEGEHKIMEFIRYERSQPGYNV' A
#
# COMPACT_ATOMS: atom_id res chain seq x y z
N THR A 1 16.49 11.62 29.82
CA THR A 1 16.00 12.01 28.49
C THR A 1 14.85 11.08 28.17
N SER A 2 13.61 11.55 28.26
CA SER A 2 12.45 10.78 27.79
C SER A 2 12.54 10.74 26.26
N GLU A 3 13.20 9.71 25.72
CA GLU A 3 13.03 9.37 24.31
C GLU A 3 11.52 9.25 24.07
N SER A 4 11.00 10.03 23.14
CA SER A 4 9.62 9.88 22.67
C SER A 4 9.55 8.54 21.93
N ILE A 5 9.36 7.46 22.67
CA ILE A 5 9.20 6.12 22.14
C ILE A 5 8.00 6.17 21.18
N PHE A 6 8.21 5.70 19.95
CA PHE A 6 7.15 5.60 18.97
C PHE A 6 6.02 4.70 19.51
N ASP A 7 4.82 5.23 19.66
CA ASP A 7 3.64 4.49 20.10
C ASP A 7 3.13 3.61 18.95
N SER A 8 3.47 2.33 18.96
CA SER A 8 3.10 1.39 17.91
C SER A 8 1.60 1.16 17.77
N ASN A 9 0.78 1.49 18.79
CA ASN A 9 -0.68 1.41 18.68
C ASN A 9 -1.24 2.36 17.61
N CYS A 10 -0.47 3.38 17.24
CA CYS A 10 -0.82 4.25 16.12
C CYS A 10 -0.83 3.54 14.76
N ILE A 11 -0.25 2.33 14.64
CA ILE A 11 -0.29 1.48 13.44
C ILE A 11 -1.61 0.69 13.41
N THR A 12 -2.72 1.43 13.40
CA THR A 12 -4.08 0.87 13.31
C THR A 12 -4.91 1.76 12.37
N PRO A 13 -5.76 1.18 11.50
CA PRO A 13 -6.66 1.99 10.67
C PRO A 13 -7.48 2.98 11.50
N GLY A 14 -7.68 4.18 10.96
CA GLY A 14 -8.44 5.25 11.63
C GLY A 14 -7.60 6.20 12.49
N THR A 15 -6.31 5.93 12.69
CA THR A 15 -5.39 6.87 13.35
C THR A 15 -4.91 7.95 12.37
N GLU A 16 -4.58 9.14 12.89
CA GLU A 16 -3.98 10.21 12.10
C GLU A 16 -2.63 9.78 11.49
N PHE A 17 -1.88 8.95 12.23
CA PHE A 17 -0.63 8.37 11.73
C PHE A 17 -0.84 7.59 10.44
N MET A 18 -1.83 6.70 10.39
CA MET A 18 -2.11 5.90 9.19
C MET A 18 -2.57 6.79 8.03
N ALA A 19 -3.36 7.84 8.28
CA ALA A 19 -3.78 8.78 7.24
C ALA A 19 -2.58 9.54 6.63
N LYS A 20 -1.65 10.01 7.46
CA LYS A 20 -0.40 10.65 6.99
C LYS A 20 0.48 9.66 6.25
N LEU A 21 0.63 8.43 6.77
CA LEU A 21 1.41 7.37 6.13
C LEU A 21 0.86 7.07 4.71
N GLN A 22 -0.46 6.93 4.58
CA GLN A 22 -1.16 6.74 3.31
C GLN A 22 -0.83 7.84 2.29
N GLU A 23 -0.91 9.10 2.70
CA GLU A 23 -0.60 10.25 1.84
C GLU A 23 0.86 10.24 1.41
N GLN A 24 1.78 9.97 2.34
CA GLN A 24 3.21 9.91 2.04
C GLN A 24 3.57 8.74 1.10
N LEU A 25 2.91 7.58 1.24
CA LEU A 25 3.10 6.46 0.32
C LEU A 25 2.59 6.78 -1.09
N LYS A 26 1.44 7.46 -1.21
CA LYS A 26 0.92 7.94 -2.51
C LYS A 26 1.91 8.89 -3.18
N TYR A 27 2.41 9.88 -2.43
CA TYR A 27 3.43 10.81 -2.92
C TYR A 27 4.71 10.09 -3.32
N PHE A 28 5.19 9.15 -2.50
CA PHE A 28 6.40 8.37 -2.80
C PHE A 28 6.27 7.59 -4.10
N VAL A 29 5.15 6.89 -4.31
CA VAL A 29 4.89 6.16 -5.56
C VAL A 29 4.88 7.11 -6.76
N PHE A 30 4.21 8.25 -6.65
CA PHE A 30 4.18 9.26 -7.72
C PHE A 30 5.58 9.82 -8.03
N LEU A 31 6.35 10.14 -6.99
CA LEU A 31 7.73 10.60 -7.13
C LEU A 31 8.59 9.56 -7.83
N LYS A 32 8.46 8.29 -7.46
CA LYS A 32 9.19 7.18 -8.08
C LYS A 32 8.85 6.99 -9.55
N ILE A 33 7.56 6.97 -9.92
CA ILE A 33 7.14 6.91 -11.33
C ILE A 33 7.72 8.09 -12.12
N SER A 34 7.75 9.28 -11.52
CA SER A 34 8.24 10.50 -12.16
C SER A 34 9.76 10.52 -12.34
N THR A 35 10.51 10.01 -11.36
CA THR A 35 11.98 10.17 -11.29
C THR A 35 12.77 8.94 -11.70
N ASP A 36 12.19 7.74 -11.57
CA ASP A 36 12.85 6.47 -11.84
C ASP A 36 12.16 5.75 -13.02
N PRO A 37 12.80 5.67 -14.19
CA PRO A 37 12.23 5.00 -15.36
C PRO A 37 11.84 3.54 -15.10
N SER A 38 12.50 2.85 -14.17
CA SER A 38 12.17 1.45 -13.85
C SER A 38 10.80 1.29 -13.22
N TRP A 39 10.25 2.35 -12.60
CA TRP A 39 8.92 2.37 -12.00
C TRP A 39 7.79 2.69 -12.99
N ARG A 40 8.12 3.02 -14.24
CA ARG A 40 7.13 3.32 -15.29
C ARG A 40 6.65 2.09 -16.04
N VAL A 41 7.42 1.00 -15.98
CA VAL A 41 7.12 -0.27 -16.64
C VAL A 41 6.08 -1.10 -15.86
N PRO A 42 6.24 -1.33 -14.54
CA PRO A 42 5.29 -2.13 -13.79
C PRO A 42 3.97 -1.38 -13.54
N LYS A 43 2.87 -2.13 -13.43
CA LYS A 43 1.61 -1.61 -12.91
C LYS A 43 1.66 -1.62 -11.38
N ILE A 44 1.51 -0.46 -10.76
CA ILE A 44 1.62 -0.29 -9.31
C ILE A 44 0.23 -0.17 -8.70
N TYR A 45 -0.05 -0.99 -7.69
CA TYR A 45 -1.28 -0.97 -6.91
C TYR A 45 -0.96 -0.62 -5.45
N LEU A 46 -1.68 0.36 -4.90
CA LEU A 46 -1.57 0.75 -3.49
C LEU A 46 -2.93 0.56 -2.82
N SER A 47 -3.02 -0.38 -1.86
CA SER A 47 -4.22 -0.64 -1.08
C SER A 47 -4.02 -0.16 0.35
N GLY A 48 -4.73 0.89 0.72
CA GLY A 48 -4.52 1.62 1.96
C GLY A 48 -5.24 1.12 3.20
N HIS A 49 -5.20 1.95 4.26
CA HIS A 49 -5.95 1.73 5.50
C HIS A 49 -7.46 1.93 5.34
N ASP A 50 -7.87 2.62 4.27
CA ASP A 50 -9.24 2.99 3.92
C ASP A 50 -9.99 1.85 3.22
N THR A 51 -9.25 0.88 2.66
CA THR A 51 -9.79 -0.37 2.15
C THR A 51 -9.94 -1.38 3.29
N PRO A 52 -11.14 -1.89 3.57
CA PRO A 52 -11.36 -2.94 4.58
C PRO A 52 -10.54 -4.21 4.32
N GLY A 53 -10.29 -4.99 5.38
CA GLY A 53 -9.58 -6.27 5.31
C GLY A 53 -8.11 -6.18 5.74
N GLU A 54 -7.56 -7.32 6.15
CA GLU A 54 -6.15 -7.46 6.49
C GLU A 54 -5.29 -7.48 5.23
N GLY A 55 -4.05 -7.00 5.33
CA GLY A 55 -3.15 -6.89 4.16
C GLY A 55 -2.93 -8.21 3.44
N GLU A 56 -2.74 -9.30 4.19
CA GLU A 56 -2.56 -10.65 3.62
C GLU A 56 -3.79 -11.14 2.86
N HIS A 57 -4.98 -10.87 3.38
CA HIS A 57 -6.23 -11.25 2.74
C HIS A 57 -6.47 -10.45 1.46
N LYS A 58 -6.17 -9.15 1.45
CA LYS A 58 -6.27 -8.31 0.23
C LYS A 58 -5.33 -8.80 -0.87
N ILE A 59 -4.10 -9.18 -0.53
CA ILE A 59 -3.13 -9.72 -1.49
C ILE A 59 -3.64 -11.05 -2.06
N MET A 60 -4.11 -11.95 -1.20
CA MET A 60 -4.65 -13.24 -1.63
C MET A 60 -5.89 -13.10 -2.51
N GLU A 61 -6.80 -12.19 -2.16
CA GLU A 61 -7.98 -11.87 -2.97
C GLU A 61 -7.59 -11.31 -4.34
N PHE A 62 -6.63 -10.37 -4.38
CA PHE A 62 -6.11 -9.81 -5.63
C PHE A 62 -5.50 -10.90 -6.54
N ILE A 63 -4.69 -11.80 -5.98
CA ILE A 63 -4.11 -12.93 -6.75
C ILE A 63 -5.20 -13.83 -7.30
N ARG A 64 -6.21 -14.18 -6.49
CA ARG A 64 -7.35 -15.01 -6.94
C ARG A 64 -8.12 -14.32 -8.06
N TYR A 65 -8.36 -13.02 -7.91
CA TYR A 65 -9.04 -12.20 -8.91
C TYR A 65 -8.26 -12.19 -10.24
N GLU A 66 -6.96 -11.87 -10.22
CA GLU A 66 -6.13 -11.82 -11.43
C GLU A 66 -6.08 -13.19 -12.12
N ARG A 67 -5.92 -14.29 -11.37
CA ARG A 67 -5.95 -15.67 -11.89
C ARG A 67 -7.26 -16.05 -12.56
N SER A 68 -8.36 -15.40 -12.20
CA SER A 68 -9.68 -15.66 -12.78
C SER A 68 -9.94 -14.87 -14.07
N GLN A 69 -9.08 -13.89 -14.40
CA GLN A 69 -9.28 -13.05 -15.58
C GLN A 69 -8.96 -13.81 -16.88
N PRO A 70 -9.75 -13.60 -17.96
CA PRO A 70 -9.42 -14.12 -19.28
C PRO A 70 -8.04 -13.65 -19.74
N GLY A 71 -7.19 -14.58 -20.20
CA GLY A 71 -5.84 -14.25 -20.66
C GLY A 71 -4.79 -14.15 -19.55
N TYR A 72 -5.12 -14.53 -18.31
CA TYR A 72 -4.11 -14.72 -17.26
C TYR A 72 -3.08 -15.77 -17.71
N ASN A 73 -1.80 -15.40 -17.67
CA ASN A 73 -0.70 -16.31 -18.00
C ASN A 73 -0.42 -17.22 -16.80
N VAL A 74 -0.64 -18.53 -17.00
CA VAL A 74 -0.60 -19.57 -15.95
C VAL A 74 0.81 -20.09 -15.72
#